data_AF-A0A2S7DTN0-F1
#
_entry.id   AF-A0A2S7DTN0-F1
#
_cell.length_a   1.000
_cell.length_b   1.000
_cell.length_c   1.000
_cell.angle_alpha   90.00
_cell.angle_beta   90.00
_cell.angle_gamma   90.00
#
_symmetry.space_group_name_H-M   'P 1'
#
loop_
_entity.id
_entity.type
_entity.pdbx_description
1 polymer ?
#
loop_
_entity_poly.entity_id
_entity_poly.type
_entity_poly.pdbx_seq_one_letter_code
_entity_poly.pdbx_strand_id
1 'polypeptide(L)'
;MSIFPCGQLAHRNERKKNMHIPSALNRSMLAVAAVLTLSLCGVTSAYAQAVRASGDFSYQATAVKRLANCAASAWYNDSRVGGAINECNNADTDAKWDSVHLNAATYMEITGERVGYGNGACPAQHGFQYIKCFYVAGRKKGNPVMTVSAVSYGSGGMTARVSWYYQ
;
A
#
# COMPACT_ATOMS: atom_id res chain seq x y z
N MET A 1 27.75 -45.65 -9.39
CA MET A 1 28.95 -45.70 -10.24
C MET A 1 28.43 -45.78 -11.67
N SER A 2 28.61 -44.85 -12.59
CA SER A 2 29.68 -43.87 -12.76
C SER A 2 29.32 -42.91 -13.91
N ILE A 3 29.53 -41.61 -13.67
CA ILE A 3 30.31 -40.68 -14.51
C ILE A 3 29.66 -40.08 -15.79
N PHE A 4 29.50 -38.75 -15.77
CA PHE A 4 29.36 -37.83 -16.91
C PHE A 4 30.64 -37.80 -17.77
N PRO A 5 30.57 -37.48 -19.08
CA PRO A 5 30.89 -36.11 -19.53
C PRO A 5 29.95 -35.63 -20.67
N CYS A 6 29.53 -34.36 -20.71
CA CYS A 6 30.26 -33.15 -21.12
C CYS A 6 30.65 -33.14 -22.61
N GLY A 7 30.07 -32.23 -23.41
CA GLY A 7 30.51 -31.97 -24.80
C GLY A 7 29.52 -31.15 -25.64
N GLN A 8 29.67 -29.82 -25.63
CA GLN A 8 29.11 -28.91 -26.64
C GLN A 8 29.86 -29.08 -27.99
N LEU A 9 29.19 -28.86 -29.13
CA LEU A 9 29.63 -27.94 -30.20
C LEU A 9 28.72 -28.02 -31.44
N ALA A 10 27.90 -26.97 -31.57
CA ALA A 10 27.80 -26.07 -32.73
C ALA A 10 27.98 -26.58 -34.18
N HIS A 11 26.95 -26.22 -34.97
CA HIS A 11 27.00 -25.69 -36.33
C HIS A 11 27.46 -26.61 -37.47
N ARG A 12 26.52 -26.93 -38.38
CA ARG A 12 26.83 -26.87 -39.80
C ARG A 12 25.68 -26.33 -40.63
N ASN A 13 26.09 -25.42 -41.51
CA ASN A 13 25.33 -24.44 -42.23
C ASN A 13 24.92 -24.96 -43.62
N GLU A 14 23.80 -24.44 -44.10
CA GLU A 14 23.38 -24.27 -45.51
C GLU A 14 23.08 -25.49 -46.41
N ARG A 15 21.85 -25.51 -46.94
CA ARG A 15 21.68 -25.22 -48.38
C ARG A 15 20.24 -24.82 -48.74
N LYS A 16 20.16 -23.69 -49.45
CA LYS A 16 19.01 -23.06 -50.11
C LYS A 16 18.23 -24.01 -51.05
N LYS A 17 16.90 -23.82 -51.15
CA LYS A 17 16.21 -23.37 -52.39
C LYS A 17 14.68 -23.22 -52.22
N ASN A 18 14.21 -22.06 -52.70
CA ASN A 18 12.94 -21.79 -53.39
C ASN A 18 11.63 -21.56 -52.57
N MET A 19 11.49 -20.30 -52.14
CA MET A 19 10.41 -19.35 -52.48
C MET A 19 8.97 -19.89 -52.66
N HIS A 20 8.13 -19.57 -51.68
CA HIS A 20 6.73 -19.20 -51.89
C HIS A 20 6.41 -18.03 -50.95
N ILE A 21 6.01 -16.90 -51.54
CA ILE A 21 5.57 -15.69 -50.83
C ILE A 21 4.04 -15.76 -50.75
N PRO A 22 3.47 -15.88 -49.54
CA PRO A 22 2.16 -15.32 -49.27
C PRO A 22 2.34 -14.05 -48.42
N SER A 23 2.14 -12.92 -49.08
CA SER A 23 2.01 -11.59 -48.49
C SER A 23 0.63 -11.46 -47.83
N ALA A 24 0.58 -11.43 -46.49
CA ALA A 24 -0.56 -10.87 -45.76
C ALA A 24 -0.17 -10.47 -44.32
N LEU A 25 -0.27 -9.15 -44.06
CA LEU A 25 -0.51 -8.50 -42.76
C LEU A 25 0.45 -8.87 -41.61
N ASN A 26 1.57 -8.15 -41.40
CA ASN A 26 1.63 -6.80 -40.83
C ASN A 26 0.93 -6.68 -39.46
N ARG A 27 1.70 -6.88 -38.36
CA ARG A 27 1.86 -5.95 -37.22
C ARG A 27 2.62 -6.61 -36.07
N SER A 28 3.92 -6.29 -36.02
CA SER A 28 4.67 -5.86 -34.85
C SER A 28 4.25 -6.40 -33.47
N MET A 29 5.01 -7.35 -32.93
CA MET A 29 5.23 -7.44 -31.49
C MET A 29 6.68 -7.81 -31.19
N LEU A 30 7.51 -6.76 -31.10
CA LEU A 30 8.73 -6.76 -30.31
C LEU A 30 8.33 -6.86 -28.84
N ALA A 31 8.52 -8.02 -28.20
CA ALA A 31 8.53 -8.11 -26.75
C ALA A 31 9.99 -8.16 -26.29
N VAL A 32 10.52 -6.98 -25.99
CA VAL A 32 11.82 -6.77 -25.35
C VAL A 32 11.75 -7.38 -23.94
N ALA A 33 12.54 -8.42 -23.70
CA ALA A 33 12.77 -8.95 -22.37
C ALA A 33 13.67 -7.99 -21.59
N ALA A 34 13.07 -7.08 -20.82
CA ALA A 34 13.79 -6.24 -19.88
C ALA A 34 14.00 -7.02 -18.57
N VAL A 35 15.17 -7.63 -18.43
CA VAL A 35 15.66 -8.16 -17.16
C VAL A 35 16.12 -6.98 -16.31
N LEU A 36 15.31 -6.56 -15.34
CA LEU A 36 15.70 -5.62 -14.30
C LEU A 36 16.43 -6.38 -13.19
N THR A 37 17.74 -6.58 -13.36
CA THR A 37 18.65 -6.90 -12.25
C THR A 37 18.79 -5.66 -11.36
N LEU A 38 17.99 -5.55 -10.29
CA LEU A 38 18.31 -4.66 -9.19
C LEU A 38 19.32 -5.35 -8.26
N SER A 39 20.59 -5.07 -8.48
CA SER A 39 21.62 -5.24 -7.45
C SER A 39 21.51 -4.07 -6.47
N LEU A 40 20.94 -4.32 -5.28
CA LEU A 40 21.13 -3.44 -4.12
C LEU A 40 21.88 -4.23 -3.06
N CYS A 41 23.15 -3.86 -2.94
CA CYS A 41 24.02 -4.23 -1.83
C CYS A 41 23.36 -3.91 -0.49
N GLY A 42 23.44 -4.87 0.42
CA GLY A 42 23.54 -4.66 1.87
C GLY A 42 22.65 -3.59 2.48
N VAL A 43 21.44 -3.97 2.86
CA VAL A 43 20.81 -3.42 4.06
C VAL A 43 20.37 -4.63 4.87
N THR A 44 20.94 -4.75 6.06
CA THR A 44 20.45 -5.64 7.09
C THR A 44 18.93 -5.43 7.18
N SER A 45 18.18 -6.50 6.94
CA SER A 45 16.74 -6.50 7.19
C SER A 45 16.52 -6.39 8.70
N ALA A 46 16.60 -5.16 9.23
CA ALA A 46 15.73 -4.80 10.32
C ALA A 46 14.32 -5.07 9.78
N TYR A 47 13.65 -6.09 10.32
CA TYR A 47 12.27 -6.38 9.99
C TYR A 47 11.44 -5.18 10.44
N ALA A 48 11.32 -4.17 9.57
CA ALA A 48 10.37 -3.09 9.76
C ALA A 48 9.00 -3.76 9.76
N GLN A 49 8.37 -3.80 10.92
CA GLN A 49 7.01 -4.29 11.04
C GLN A 49 6.13 -3.35 10.23
N ALA A 50 5.77 -3.80 9.04
CA ALA A 50 5.00 -3.04 8.10
C ALA A 50 3.55 -2.97 8.57
N VAL A 51 2.96 -1.79 8.48
CA VAL A 51 1.51 -1.61 8.68
C VAL A 51 0.78 -2.44 7.64
N ARG A 52 -0.10 -3.35 8.08
CA ARG A 52 -0.95 -4.12 7.18
C ARG A 52 -2.16 -3.26 6.81
N ALA A 53 -2.47 -3.18 5.53
CA ALA A 53 -3.64 -2.44 5.07
C ALA A 53 -4.50 -3.30 4.15
N SER A 54 -5.80 -3.34 4.42
CA SER A 54 -6.80 -4.14 3.71
C SER A 54 -8.07 -3.34 3.41
N GLY A 55 -8.86 -3.75 2.42
CA GLY A 55 -10.10 -3.07 2.05
C GLY A 55 -9.94 -1.95 1.02
N ASP A 56 -10.95 -1.08 0.92
CA ASP A 56 -11.01 -0.04 -0.09
C ASP A 56 -10.23 1.21 0.36
N PHE A 57 -9.13 1.46 -0.35
CA PHE A 57 -8.35 2.69 -0.30
C PHE A 57 -8.11 3.24 -1.71
N SER A 58 -9.04 3.02 -2.65
CA SER A 58 -8.85 3.34 -4.07
C SER A 58 -8.42 4.79 -4.33
N TYR A 59 -8.60 5.67 -3.34
CA TYR A 59 -8.11 7.04 -3.30
C TYR A 59 -6.92 7.20 -2.33
N GLN A 60 -5.81 7.78 -2.83
CA GLN A 60 -4.61 8.15 -2.07
C GLN A 60 -4.25 7.19 -0.93
N ALA A 61 -4.16 5.90 -1.27
CA ALA A 61 -4.00 4.83 -0.30
C ALA A 61 -2.86 5.09 0.70
N THR A 62 -1.73 5.65 0.25
CA THR A 62 -0.60 5.98 1.11
C THR A 62 -0.92 7.08 2.12
N ALA A 63 -1.46 8.21 1.67
CA ALA A 63 -1.81 9.34 2.55
C ALA A 63 -2.82 8.93 3.62
N VAL A 64 -3.87 8.22 3.21
CA VAL A 64 -4.94 7.73 4.11
C VAL A 64 -4.36 6.78 5.15
N LYS A 65 -3.51 5.83 4.75
CA LYS A 65 -2.86 4.88 5.67
C LYS A 65 -1.97 5.60 6.67
N ARG A 66 -1.18 6.60 6.24
CA ARG A 66 -0.29 7.35 7.13
C ARG A 66 -1.06 8.19 8.15
N LEU A 67 -2.08 8.92 7.70
CA LEU A 67 -2.97 9.68 8.58
C LEU A 67 -3.65 8.76 9.61
N ALA A 68 -4.14 7.61 9.16
CA ALA A 68 -4.79 6.63 10.03
C ALA A 68 -3.81 6.00 11.02
N ASN A 69 -2.60 5.62 10.59
CA ASN A 69 -1.57 5.07 11.47
C ASN A 69 -1.14 6.08 12.54
N CYS A 70 -0.95 7.35 12.17
CA CYS A 70 -0.64 8.41 13.11
C CYS A 70 -1.73 8.57 14.17
N ALA A 71 -2.99 8.67 13.74
CA ALA A 71 -4.12 8.83 14.64
C ALA A 71 -4.28 7.62 15.57
N ALA A 72 -4.19 6.40 15.01
CA ALA A 72 -4.27 5.16 15.76
C ALA A 72 -3.15 5.05 16.79
N SER A 73 -1.92 5.44 16.44
CA SER A 73 -0.78 5.44 17.35
C SER A 73 -0.94 6.45 18.48
N ALA A 74 -1.41 7.67 18.19
CA ALA A 74 -1.68 8.68 19.22
C ALA A 74 -2.77 8.23 20.21
N TRP A 75 -3.80 7.54 19.72
CA TRP A 75 -4.83 6.97 20.58
C TRP A 75 -4.30 5.78 21.39
N TYR A 76 -3.57 4.85 20.78
CA TYR A 76 -3.06 3.68 21.49
C TYR A 76 -2.06 4.07 22.60
N ASN A 77 -1.15 5.00 22.30
CA ASN A 77 -0.07 5.37 23.21
C ASN A 77 -0.56 6.31 24.32
N ASP A 78 -1.44 7.26 24.00
CA ASP A 78 -1.78 8.37 24.89
C ASP A 78 -3.29 8.55 25.13
N SER A 79 -4.14 7.66 24.59
CA SER A 79 -5.61 7.77 24.63
C SER A 79 -6.19 9.07 24.04
N ARG A 80 -5.43 9.75 23.18
CA ARG A 80 -5.86 11.02 22.55
C ARG A 80 -6.89 10.78 21.45
N VAL A 81 -7.84 11.71 21.31
CA VAL A 81 -8.91 11.67 20.31
C VAL A 81 -9.21 13.05 19.74
N GLY A 82 -9.80 13.08 18.54
CA GLY A 82 -10.34 14.28 17.89
C GLY A 82 -9.31 15.40 17.74
N GLY A 83 -9.66 16.57 18.27
CA GLY A 83 -8.83 17.77 18.20
C GLY A 83 -7.54 17.72 19.04
N ALA A 84 -7.38 16.73 19.91
CA ALA A 84 -6.16 16.55 20.71
C ALA A 84 -5.00 15.92 19.91
N ILE A 85 -5.26 15.40 18.71
CA ILE A 85 -4.27 14.76 17.82
C ILE A 85 -3.88 15.73 16.69
N ASN A 86 -3.29 16.88 16.99
CA ASN A 86 -2.98 17.89 15.97
C ASN A 86 -1.72 17.57 15.14
N GLU A 87 -0.80 16.80 15.71
CA GLU A 87 0.45 16.37 15.07
C GLU A 87 0.23 15.51 13.82
N CYS A 88 -0.93 14.85 13.72
CA CYS A 88 -1.25 13.99 12.58
C CYS A 88 -1.83 14.72 11.37
N ASN A 89 -2.05 16.05 11.45
CA ASN A 89 -2.69 16.79 10.34
C ASN A 89 -1.86 16.80 9.04
N ASN A 90 -0.54 16.59 9.14
CA ASN A 90 0.38 16.56 7.99
C ASN A 90 1.03 15.17 7.79
N ALA A 91 0.47 14.12 8.41
CA ALA A 91 1.05 12.78 8.35
C ALA A 91 0.95 12.14 6.97
N ASP A 92 0.07 12.63 6.09
CA ASP A 92 -0.11 12.17 4.72
C ASP A 92 1.19 12.15 3.88
N THR A 93 2.09 13.11 4.13
CA THR A 93 3.35 13.25 3.40
C THR A 93 4.56 12.64 4.10
N ASP A 94 4.43 12.25 5.38
CA ASP A 94 5.53 11.79 6.22
C ASP A 94 5.67 10.26 6.17
N ALA A 95 6.73 9.78 5.52
CA ALA A 95 7.01 8.36 5.33
C ALA A 95 7.32 7.60 6.63
N LYS A 96 7.58 8.29 7.75
CA LYS A 96 7.75 7.60 9.03
C LYS A 96 6.49 6.79 9.38
N TRP A 97 5.31 7.26 8.97
CA TRP A 97 4.04 6.58 9.25
C TRP A 97 3.76 5.37 8.35
N ASP A 98 4.72 4.91 7.56
CA ASP A 98 4.64 3.64 6.82
C ASP A 98 4.98 2.43 7.71
N SER A 99 5.61 2.65 8.88
CA SER A 99 5.93 1.62 9.89
C SER A 99 4.99 1.67 11.11
N VAL A 100 5.01 0.63 11.94
CA VAL A 100 4.24 0.61 13.22
C VAL A 100 4.86 1.58 14.24
N HIS A 101 4.03 2.35 14.96
CA HIS A 101 4.44 3.33 16.00
C HIS A 101 3.71 3.13 17.34
N LEU A 102 3.43 1.87 17.71
CA LEU A 102 2.77 1.52 18.95
C LEU A 102 3.81 1.20 20.04
N ASN A 103 3.68 1.80 21.23
CA ASN A 103 4.67 1.67 22.30
C ASN A 103 4.79 0.25 22.89
N ALA A 104 3.72 -0.55 22.81
CA ALA A 104 3.63 -1.88 23.43
C ALA A 104 3.20 -2.96 22.44
N ALA A 105 3.18 -2.66 21.15
CA ALA A 105 2.74 -3.59 20.13
C ALA A 105 3.51 -3.42 18.83
N THR A 106 3.59 -4.50 18.09
CA THR A 106 4.40 -4.65 16.87
C THR A 106 3.56 -4.81 15.62
N TYR A 107 2.23 -4.72 15.78
CA TYR A 107 1.26 -5.02 14.76
C TYR A 107 0.22 -3.90 14.67
N MET A 108 0.07 -3.33 13.48
CA MET A 108 -0.99 -2.40 13.13
C MET A 108 -1.68 -2.92 11.87
N GLU A 109 -2.99 -3.10 11.94
CA GLU A 109 -3.84 -3.32 10.78
C GLU A 109 -4.75 -2.11 10.55
N ILE A 110 -4.87 -1.69 9.29
CA ILE A 110 -5.76 -0.62 8.88
C ILE A 110 -6.72 -1.18 7.83
N THR A 111 -8.01 -1.18 8.14
CA THR A 111 -9.05 -1.62 7.20
C THR A 111 -9.80 -0.40 6.65
N GLY A 112 -9.74 -0.21 5.34
CA GLY A 112 -10.42 0.87 4.63
C GLY A 112 -11.77 0.45 4.09
N GLU A 113 -12.75 1.34 4.15
CA GLU A 113 -14.04 1.17 3.47
C GLU A 113 -14.54 2.50 2.92
N ARG A 114 -15.04 2.46 1.68
CA ARG A 114 -15.74 3.59 1.10
C ARG A 114 -17.20 3.57 1.53
N VAL A 115 -17.69 4.68 2.06
CA VAL A 115 -19.09 4.87 2.45
C VAL A 115 -19.80 5.87 1.53
N GLY A 116 -21.12 6.00 1.70
CA GLY A 116 -21.92 7.01 1.01
C GLY A 116 -21.47 8.44 1.34
N TYR A 117 -21.64 9.35 0.39
CA TYR A 117 -21.25 10.76 0.56
C TYR A 117 -22.04 11.42 1.69
N GLY A 118 -21.33 12.02 2.64
CA GLY A 118 -21.89 12.61 3.86
C GLY A 118 -22.02 14.13 3.86
N ASN A 119 -22.12 14.80 2.69
CA ASN A 119 -22.25 16.28 2.60
C ASN A 119 -21.14 17.07 3.33
N GLY A 120 -19.92 16.54 3.36
CA GLY A 120 -18.80 17.16 4.08
C GLY A 120 -18.80 16.89 5.60
N ALA A 121 -19.73 16.09 6.13
CA ALA A 121 -19.67 15.61 7.51
C ALA A 121 -18.72 14.41 7.66
N CYS A 122 -18.14 14.21 8.84
CA CYS A 122 -17.31 13.04 9.09
C CYS A 122 -18.11 11.74 8.88
N PRO A 123 -17.57 10.75 8.14
CA PRO A 123 -18.15 9.42 8.07
C PRO A 123 -18.46 8.85 9.46
N ALA A 124 -19.47 7.99 9.55
CA ALA A 124 -19.75 7.26 10.78
C ALA A 124 -18.52 6.44 11.22
N GLN A 125 -18.32 6.30 12.53
CA GLN A 125 -17.32 5.39 13.06
C GLN A 125 -17.78 3.95 12.86
N HIS A 126 -16.89 3.06 12.42
CA HIS A 126 -17.13 1.62 12.35
C HIS A 126 -16.10 0.88 13.21
N GLY A 127 -16.24 1.04 14.53
CA GLY A 127 -15.37 0.48 15.55
C GLY A 127 -15.95 0.76 16.93
N PHE A 128 -15.29 0.30 17.99
CA PHE A 128 -15.75 0.57 19.35
C PHE A 128 -15.37 1.98 19.82
N GLN A 129 -14.35 2.61 19.22
CA GLN A 129 -13.87 3.93 19.64
C GLN A 129 -13.57 4.84 18.45
N TYR A 130 -14.17 6.03 18.45
CA TYR A 130 -13.81 7.12 17.55
C TYR A 130 -12.41 7.63 17.90
N ILE A 131 -11.54 7.75 16.91
CA ILE A 131 -10.21 8.32 17.09
C ILE A 131 -10.17 9.72 16.52
N LYS A 132 -10.34 9.87 15.20
CA LYS A 132 -10.24 11.18 14.56
C LYS A 132 -10.90 11.21 13.18
N CYS A 133 -11.49 12.34 12.86
CA CYS A 133 -11.91 12.69 11.52
C CYS A 133 -10.88 13.61 10.85
N PHE A 134 -10.60 13.33 9.58
CA PHE A 134 -9.71 14.10 8.73
C PHE A 134 -10.45 14.63 7.52
N TYR A 135 -10.18 15.89 7.21
CA TYR A 135 -10.56 16.55 5.96
C TYR A 135 -9.33 16.61 5.09
N VAL A 136 -9.13 15.58 4.26
CA VAL A 136 -7.93 15.47 3.44
C VAL A 136 -7.92 16.63 2.45
N ALA A 137 -6.86 17.42 2.42
CA ALA A 137 -6.78 18.68 1.65
C ALA A 137 -7.83 19.77 2.01
N GLY A 138 -8.46 19.68 3.19
CA GLY A 138 -9.36 20.70 3.74
C GLY A 138 -10.86 20.48 3.46
N ARG A 139 -11.71 21.38 3.97
CA ARG A 139 -13.19 21.30 3.89
C ARG A 139 -13.74 21.90 2.60
N LYS A 140 -13.44 21.30 1.44
CA LYS A 140 -14.00 21.73 0.14
C LYS A 140 -14.74 20.60 -0.56
N LYS A 141 -15.66 20.96 -1.45
CA LYS A 141 -16.34 19.99 -2.33
C LYS A 141 -15.30 19.23 -3.16
N GLY A 142 -15.46 17.91 -3.28
CA GLY A 142 -14.50 17.05 -3.98
C GLY A 142 -13.30 16.61 -3.13
N ASN A 143 -13.11 17.18 -1.93
CA ASN A 143 -12.09 16.70 -1.01
C ASN A 143 -12.59 15.48 -0.23
N PRO A 144 -11.70 14.52 0.07
CA PRO A 144 -12.06 13.37 0.87
C PRO A 144 -12.30 13.74 2.33
N VAL A 145 -13.23 13.05 2.95
CA VAL A 145 -13.42 13.05 4.39
C VAL A 145 -13.32 11.62 4.88
N MET A 146 -12.55 11.41 5.95
CA MET A 146 -12.36 10.09 6.54
C MET A 146 -12.50 10.13 8.06
N THR A 147 -13.03 9.06 8.62
CA THR A 147 -13.08 8.81 10.06
C THR A 147 -12.23 7.59 10.38
N VAL A 148 -11.32 7.75 11.34
CA VAL A 148 -10.51 6.68 11.90
C VAL A 148 -11.13 6.24 13.22
N SER A 149 -11.25 4.94 13.41
CA SER A 149 -11.80 4.32 14.61
C SER A 149 -11.00 3.08 15.02
N ALA A 150 -10.98 2.74 16.30
CA ALA A 150 -10.40 1.50 16.80
C ALA A 150 -11.43 0.37 16.74
N VAL A 151 -11.02 -0.82 16.28
CA VAL A 151 -11.83 -2.05 16.26
C VAL A 151 -11.33 -3.06 17.29
N SER A 152 -10.02 -3.14 17.47
CA SER A 152 -9.38 -3.95 18.51
C SER A 152 -8.06 -3.29 18.95
N TYR A 153 -7.63 -3.55 20.18
CA TYR A 153 -6.33 -3.11 20.70
C TYR A 153 -5.85 -4.05 21.81
N GLY A 154 -4.52 -4.14 21.99
CA GLY A 154 -3.88 -4.87 23.08
C GLY A 154 -2.40 -5.10 22.80
N SER A 155 -1.73 -5.89 23.65
CA SER A 155 -0.31 -6.23 23.49
C SER A 155 0.02 -6.93 22.16
N GLY A 156 -0.97 -7.57 21.54
CA GLY A 156 -0.85 -8.21 20.24
C GLY A 156 -0.98 -7.26 19.04
N GLY A 157 -1.32 -5.98 19.24
CA GLY A 157 -1.53 -5.03 18.14
C GLY A 157 -2.78 -4.19 18.25
N MET A 158 -3.03 -3.42 17.20
CA MET A 158 -4.23 -2.63 17.01
C MET A 158 -4.79 -2.83 15.60
N THR A 159 -6.11 -2.95 15.51
CA THR A 159 -6.83 -2.83 14.24
C THR A 159 -7.60 -1.51 14.22
N ALA A 160 -7.25 -0.64 13.28
CA ALA A 160 -7.95 0.60 12.99
C ALA A 160 -8.85 0.44 11.76
N ARG A 161 -10.02 1.07 11.78
CA ARG A 161 -10.95 1.14 10.65
C ARG A 161 -11.06 2.57 10.15
N VAL A 162 -10.98 2.71 8.83
CA VAL A 162 -11.07 3.97 8.12
C VAL A 162 -12.29 3.95 7.22
N SER A 163 -13.32 4.68 7.62
CA SER A 163 -14.50 4.92 6.79
C SER A 163 -14.30 6.23 6.05
N TRP A 164 -14.45 6.26 4.73
CA TRP A 164 -14.15 7.45 3.93
C TRP A 164 -15.11 7.63 2.75
N TYR A 165 -15.23 8.86 2.28
CA TYR A 165 -15.87 9.18 1.01
C TYR A 165 -15.17 10.37 0.34
N TYR A 166 -15.48 10.57 -0.94
CA TYR A 166 -15.19 11.80 -1.69
C TYR A 166 -16.35 12.08 -2.65
N GLN A 167 -16.50 13.34 -3.07
CA GLN A 167 -17.57 13.78 -3.97
C GLN A 167 -17.08 13.91 -5.41
#